data_AF-A0A2T2VAW2-F1
#
_entry.id   AF-A0A2T2VAW2-F1
#
_cell.length_a   1.000
_cell.length_b   1.000
_cell.length_c   1.000
_cell.angle_alpha   90.00
_cell.angle_beta   90.00
_cell.angle_gamma   90.00
#
_symmetry.space_group_name_H-M   'P 1'
#
loop_
_entity.id
_entity.type
_entity.pdbx_description
1 polymer ?
#
loop_
_entity_poly.entity_id
_entity_poly.type
_entity_poly.pdbx_seq_one_letter_code
_entity_poly.pdbx_strand_id
1 'polypeptide(L)'
;MPDRFTRVLIAETLFYDEEYGALGHLSLIDAEARRERYLASFMPEDGSFIVEEATDWETDYAPEEDDEIGYALATGSDEYSHYDTPEEAAEAVRVLAREHDLVPSFTLLFEDGAV
;
A
#
# COMPACT_ATOMS: atom_id res chain seq x y z
N MET A 1 15.13 8.53 15.99
CA MET A 1 15.53 9.24 14.75
C MET A 1 15.10 8.44 13.51
N PRO A 2 15.42 7.12 13.37
CA PRO A 2 14.93 6.32 12.24
C PRO A 2 13.40 6.25 12.16
N ASP A 3 12.74 6.05 13.31
CA ASP A 3 11.29 5.84 13.38
C ASP A 3 10.48 7.05 12.87
N ARG A 4 10.96 8.27 13.13
CA ARG A 4 10.32 9.49 12.62
C ARG A 4 10.51 9.61 11.11
N PHE A 5 11.70 9.29 10.60
CA PHE A 5 11.97 9.32 9.17
C PHE A 5 11.08 8.33 8.42
N THR A 6 11.01 7.08 8.90
CA THR A 6 10.16 6.04 8.30
C THR A 6 8.68 6.43 8.33
N ARG A 7 8.17 6.89 9.49
CA ARG A 7 6.76 7.29 9.61
C ARG A 7 6.41 8.46 8.67
N VAL A 8 7.27 9.47 8.59
CA VAL A 8 7.06 10.60 7.67
C VAL A 8 7.14 10.12 6.23
N LEU A 9 8.11 9.28 5.87
CA LEU A 9 8.22 8.77 4.50
C LEU A 9 6.98 7.99 4.08
N ILE A 10 6.44 7.13 4.97
CA ILE A 10 5.19 6.42 4.70
C ILE A 10 4.03 7.41 4.54
N ALA A 11 3.89 8.37 5.45
CA ALA A 11 2.83 9.39 5.36
C ALA A 11 2.86 10.14 4.02
N GLU A 12 4.05 10.53 3.54
CA GLU A 12 4.21 11.23 2.26
C GLU A 12 3.91 10.35 1.03
N THR A 13 3.86 9.02 1.17
CA THR A 13 3.43 8.14 0.08
C THR A 13 1.91 8.02 -0.05
N LEU A 14 1.17 8.40 1.00
CA LEU A 14 -0.30 8.33 1.02
C LEU A 14 -0.85 9.69 0.58
N PHE A 15 -0.87 9.94 -0.71
CA PHE A 15 -1.32 11.22 -1.25
C PHE A 15 -2.27 11.03 -2.42
N TYR A 16 -2.98 12.11 -2.74
CA TYR A 16 -3.72 12.25 -3.97
C TYR A 16 -3.43 13.61 -4.60
N ASP A 17 -3.06 13.60 -5.87
CA ASP A 17 -2.85 14.77 -6.69
C ASP A 17 -4.02 14.92 -7.66
N GLU A 18 -4.91 15.86 -7.35
CA GLU A 18 -6.11 16.18 -8.14
C GLU A 18 -5.78 16.69 -9.55
N GLU A 19 -4.62 17.33 -9.76
CA GLU A 19 -4.24 17.87 -11.08
C GLU A 19 -3.94 16.75 -12.06
N TYR A 20 -3.31 15.68 -11.57
CA TYR A 20 -2.88 14.54 -12.37
C TYR A 20 -3.76 13.30 -12.19
N GLY A 21 -4.77 13.36 -11.31
CA GLY A 21 -5.56 12.19 -10.90
C GLY A 21 -4.67 11.06 -10.37
N ALA A 22 -3.59 11.40 -9.67
CA ALA A 22 -2.55 10.46 -9.26
C ALA A 22 -2.65 10.14 -7.78
N LEU A 23 -2.73 8.86 -7.45
CA LEU A 23 -2.88 8.35 -6.09
C LEU A 23 -1.66 7.53 -5.70
N GLY A 24 -1.04 7.92 -4.58
CA GLY A 24 0.04 7.17 -3.97
C GLY A 24 -0.50 5.97 -3.19
N HIS A 25 -0.01 4.79 -3.55
CA HIS A 25 -0.40 3.52 -2.95
C HIS A 25 0.81 2.82 -2.33
N LEU A 26 0.68 2.38 -1.08
CA LEU A 26 1.73 1.66 -0.38
C LEU A 26 1.27 0.25 -0.02
N SER A 27 1.92 -0.73 -0.64
CA SER A 27 1.69 -2.15 -0.44
C SER A 27 2.67 -2.72 0.59
N LEU A 28 2.21 -3.65 1.42
CA LEU A 28 3.05 -4.49 2.29
C LEU A 28 3.08 -5.91 1.75
N ILE A 29 4.27 -6.35 1.37
CA ILE A 29 4.50 -7.61 0.65
C ILE A 29 4.97 -8.69 1.61
N ASP A 30 4.29 -9.83 1.59
CA ASP A 30 4.74 -11.06 2.20
C ASP A 30 5.74 -11.72 1.24
N ALA A 31 7.03 -11.56 1.53
CA ALA A 31 8.11 -12.05 0.67
C ALA A 31 8.19 -13.58 0.64
N GLU A 32 7.75 -14.27 1.71
CA GLU A 32 7.72 -15.73 1.77
C GLU A 32 6.59 -16.27 0.89
N ALA A 33 5.39 -15.69 1.01
CA ALA A 33 4.24 -16.06 0.19
C ALA A 33 4.24 -15.42 -1.22
N ARG A 34 5.20 -14.52 -1.50
CA ARG A 34 5.34 -13.73 -2.73
C ARG A 34 4.03 -13.05 -3.14
N ARG A 35 3.38 -12.36 -2.20
CA ARG A 35 2.10 -11.70 -2.46
C ARG A 35 1.92 -10.45 -1.60
N GLU A 36 1.15 -9.51 -2.13
CA GLU A 36 0.69 -8.36 -1.38
C GLU A 36 -0.25 -8.78 -0.24
N ARG A 37 -0.06 -8.24 0.96
CA ARG A 37 -0.87 -8.63 2.13
C ARG A 37 -1.73 -7.49 2.64
N TYR A 38 -1.17 -6.29 2.71
CA TYR A 38 -1.91 -5.09 3.07
C TYR A 38 -1.66 -4.00 2.04
N LEU A 39 -2.66 -3.14 1.90
CA LEU A 39 -2.69 -2.03 0.97
C LEU A 39 -3.07 -0.78 1.75
N ALA A 40 -2.34 0.32 1.56
CA ALA A 40 -2.64 1.58 2.21
C ALA A 40 -2.74 2.71 1.18
N SER A 41 -3.78 3.52 1.30
CA SER A 41 -4.12 4.57 0.34
C SER A 41 -4.86 5.74 1.00
N PHE A 42 -4.90 6.85 0.28
CA PHE A 42 -5.78 7.97 0.58
C PHE A 42 -7.14 7.78 -0.12
N MET A 43 -8.24 8.17 0.52
CA MET A 43 -9.59 8.14 -0.05
C MET A 43 -10.00 9.56 -0.44
N PRO A 44 -10.02 9.92 -1.74
CA PRO A 44 -10.37 11.27 -2.19
C PRO A 44 -11.79 11.70 -1.86
N GLU A 45 -12.71 10.74 -1.71
CA GLU A 45 -14.14 10.99 -1.52
C GLU A 45 -14.45 11.70 -0.19
N ASP A 46 -13.72 11.37 0.87
CA ASP A 46 -13.92 11.91 2.22
C ASP A 46 -12.64 12.46 2.87
N GLY A 47 -11.50 12.34 2.20
CA GLY A 47 -10.21 12.88 2.65
C GLY A 47 -9.51 12.05 3.71
N SER A 48 -9.90 10.79 3.88
CA SER A 48 -9.38 9.88 4.89
C SER A 48 -8.29 8.95 4.35
N PHE A 49 -7.78 8.06 5.21
CA PHE A 49 -6.78 7.06 4.86
C PHE A 49 -7.29 5.68 5.25
N ILE A 50 -7.14 4.73 4.34
CA ILE A 50 -7.58 3.35 4.55
C ILE A 50 -6.38 2.40 4.49
N VAL A 51 -6.44 1.37 5.31
CA VAL A 51 -5.62 0.17 5.17
C VAL A 51 -6.55 -0.99 4.93
N GLU A 52 -6.28 -1.74 3.89
CA GLU A 52 -7.04 -2.91 3.47
C GLU A 52 -6.18 -4.17 3.60
N GLU A 53 -6.82 -5.30 3.91
CA GLU A 53 -6.19 -6.62 3.92
C GLU A 53 -6.59 -7.39 2.66
N ALA A 54 -5.61 -7.92 1.95
CA ALA A 54 -5.85 -8.72 0.75
C ALA A 54 -6.54 -10.04 1.12
N THR A 55 -7.64 -10.34 0.42
CA THR A 55 -8.43 -11.57 0.61
C THR A 55 -8.29 -12.55 -0.55
N ASP A 56 -7.96 -12.04 -1.75
CA ASP A 56 -7.71 -12.80 -2.97
C ASP A 56 -6.54 -12.20 -3.76
N TRP A 57 -5.89 -13.05 -4.57
CA TRP A 57 -4.67 -12.72 -5.32
C TRP A 57 -4.76 -13.15 -6.78
N GLU A 58 -3.93 -12.54 -7.62
CA GLU A 58 -3.74 -13.00 -8.99
C GLU A 58 -3.26 -14.46 -9.04
N THR A 59 -4.01 -15.32 -9.73
CA THR A 59 -3.70 -16.76 -9.84
C THR A 59 -2.74 -17.09 -10.98
N ASP A 60 -2.65 -16.20 -11.97
CA ASP A 60 -1.88 -16.41 -13.20
C ASP A 60 -0.47 -15.81 -13.11
N TYR A 61 -0.09 -15.31 -11.93
CA TYR A 61 1.21 -14.69 -11.68
C TYR A 61 2.25 -15.73 -11.28
N ALA A 62 3.12 -16.08 -12.23
CA ALA A 62 4.31 -16.90 -11.99
C ALA A 62 5.55 -15.99 -12.12
N PRO A 63 6.04 -15.39 -11.02
CA PRO A 63 7.19 -14.51 -11.10
C PRO A 63 8.41 -15.30 -11.59
N GLU A 64 9.14 -14.76 -12.56
CA GLU A 64 10.37 -15.41 -13.03
C GLU A 64 11.44 -15.36 -11.92
N GLU A 65 12.41 -16.29 -11.94
CA GLU A 65 13.45 -16.38 -10.90
C GLU A 65 14.30 -15.11 -10.76
N ASP A 66 14.29 -14.22 -11.78
CA ASP A 66 15.03 -12.95 -11.82
C ASP A 66 14.17 -11.69 -11.55
N ASP A 67 12.86 -11.83 -11.25
CA ASP A 67 12.03 -10.68 -10.87
C ASP A 67 12.35 -10.25 -9.42
N GLU A 68 13.20 -9.24 -9.26
CA GLU A 68 13.65 -8.66 -7.97
C GLU A 68 12.50 -8.22 -7.05
N ILE A 69 11.31 -7.99 -7.62
CA ILE A 69 10.08 -7.60 -6.90
C ILE A 69 8.88 -8.38 -7.47
N GLY A 70 9.06 -9.67 -7.73
CA GLY A 70 7.97 -10.49 -8.25
C GLY A 70 7.01 -10.98 -7.16
N TYR A 71 5.86 -10.32 -7.00
CA TYR A 71 4.77 -10.70 -6.09
C TYR A 71 3.39 -10.63 -6.76
N ALA A 72 2.47 -11.50 -6.33
CA ALA A 72 1.08 -11.47 -6.78
C ALA A 72 0.34 -10.29 -6.15
N LEU A 73 -0.36 -9.50 -6.97
CA LEU A 73 -1.18 -8.38 -6.52
C LEU A 73 -2.51 -8.89 -5.93
N ALA A 74 -3.07 -8.12 -5.00
CA ALA A 74 -4.41 -8.39 -4.50
C ALA A 74 -5.45 -8.14 -5.61
N THR A 75 -6.38 -9.07 -5.78
CA THR A 75 -7.55 -8.92 -6.67
C THR A 75 -8.85 -8.71 -5.88
N GLY A 76 -8.80 -8.93 -4.57
CA GLY A 76 -9.85 -8.62 -3.62
C GLY A 76 -9.24 -8.21 -2.28
N SER A 77 -9.91 -7.29 -1.59
CA SER A 77 -9.51 -6.77 -0.29
C SER A 77 -10.74 -6.46 0.56
N ASP A 78 -10.56 -6.49 1.87
CA ASP A 78 -11.51 -5.97 2.85
C ASP A 78 -10.86 -4.82 3.63
N GLU A 79 -11.66 -3.85 4.07
CA GLU A 79 -11.20 -2.80 4.99
C GLU A 79 -10.66 -3.44 6.27
N TYR A 80 -9.39 -3.20 6.56
CA TYR A 80 -8.74 -3.61 7.81
C TYR A 80 -8.85 -2.51 8.87
N SER A 81 -8.61 -1.26 8.46
CA SER A 81 -8.69 -0.10 9.35
C SER A 81 -8.76 1.23 8.60
N HIS A 82 -9.22 2.26 9.30
CA HIS A 82 -9.50 3.59 8.75
C HIS A 82 -8.96 4.69 9.67
N TYR A 83 -8.44 5.77 9.09
CA TYR A 83 -7.73 6.83 9.81
C TYR A 83 -8.02 8.23 9.26
N ASP A 84 -8.01 9.21 10.16
CA ASP A 84 -8.25 10.63 9.84
C ASP A 84 -6.97 11.37 9.41
N THR A 85 -5.79 10.84 9.76
CA THR A 85 -4.50 11.49 9.50
C THR A 85 -3.49 10.56 8.85
N PRO A 86 -2.60 11.08 7.97
CA PRO A 86 -1.58 10.26 7.32
C PRO A 86 -0.57 9.73 8.34
N GLU A 87 -0.33 10.44 9.45
CA GLU A 87 0.57 9.97 10.49
C GLU A 87 0.02 8.78 11.27
N GLU A 88 -1.29 8.65 11.43
CA GLU A 88 -1.93 7.48 12.06
C GLU A 88 -1.87 6.28 11.13
N ALA A 89 -2.25 6.45 9.87
CA ALA A 89 -2.13 5.41 8.85
C ALA A 89 -0.68 4.93 8.70
N ALA A 90 0.29 5.86 8.68
CA ALA A 90 1.70 5.52 8.59
C ALA A 90 2.22 4.70 9.79
N GLU A 91 1.73 4.98 11.00
CA GLU A 91 2.09 4.18 12.17
C GLU A 91 1.47 2.79 12.10
N ALA A 92 0.21 2.67 11.67
CA ALA A 92 -0.47 1.39 11.51
C ALA A 92 0.24 0.50 10.47
N VAL A 93 0.55 1.04 9.30
CA VAL A 93 1.31 0.34 8.25
C VAL A 93 2.68 -0.11 8.77
N ARG A 94 3.39 0.77 9.50
CA ARG A 94 4.70 0.42 10.08
C ARG A 94 4.60 -0.71 11.10
N VAL A 95 3.54 -0.73 11.92
CA VAL A 95 3.29 -1.80 12.89
C VAL A 95 3.00 -3.11 12.16
N LEU A 96 2.10 -3.11 11.17
CA LEU A 96 1.77 -4.29 10.35
C LEU A 96 3.01 -4.86 9.66
N ALA A 97 3.83 -4.01 9.05
CA ALA A 97 5.06 -4.43 8.40
C ALA A 97 5.99 -5.16 9.38
N ARG A 98 6.10 -4.67 10.62
CA ARG A 98 6.93 -5.28 11.65
C ARG A 98 6.33 -6.55 12.23
N GLU A 99 5.02 -6.59 12.44
CA GLU A 99 4.33 -7.74 13.04
C GLU A 99 4.32 -8.96 12.11
N HIS A 100 4.28 -8.72 10.80
CA HIS A 100 4.20 -9.76 9.77
C HIS A 100 5.47 -9.93 8.94
N ASP A 101 6.56 -9.22 9.28
CA ASP A 101 7.84 -9.23 8.54
C ASP A 101 7.68 -8.91 7.04
N LEU A 102 6.89 -7.87 6.74
CA LEU A 102 6.54 -7.48 5.38
C LEU A 102 7.47 -6.40 4.83
N VAL A 103 7.65 -6.43 3.51
CA VAL A 103 8.48 -5.47 2.77
C VAL A 103 7.58 -4.41 2.11
N PRO A 104 7.91 -3.12 2.18
CA PRO A 104 7.11 -2.09 1.51
C PRO A 104 7.35 -2.08 -0.01
N SER A 105 6.29 -1.82 -0.77
CA SER A 105 6.33 -1.51 -2.20
C SER A 105 5.43 -0.30 -2.48
N PHE A 106 5.96 0.73 -3.15
CA PHE A 106 5.19 1.93 -3.48
C PHE A 106 4.81 1.91 -4.96
N THR A 107 3.54 2.22 -5.24
CA THR A 107 3.00 2.31 -6.60
C THR A 107 2.19 3.59 -6.75
N LEU A 108 2.31 4.23 -7.92
CA LEU A 108 1.48 5.37 -8.28
C LEU A 108 0.35 4.89 -9.20
N LEU A 109 -0.89 5.08 -8.78
CA LEU A 109 -2.09 4.75 -9.55
C LEU A 109 -2.65 6.02 -10.18
N PHE A 110 -3.25 5.91 -11.36
CA PHE A 110 -3.85 7.02 -12.07
C PHE A 110 -5.34 6.74 -12.29
N GLU A 111 -6.20 7.73 -12.09
CA GLU A 111 -7.62 7.62 -12.43
C GLU A 111 -7.80 7.52 -13.96
N ASP A 112 -8.70 6.62 -14.39
CA ASP A 112 -9.00 6.41 -15.81
C ASP A 112 -9.53 7.69 -16.45
N GLY A 113 -8.77 8.25 -17.41
CA GLY A 113 -9.13 9.48 -18.13
C GLY A 113 -8.27 10.70 -17.79
N ALA A 114 -7.29 10.58 -16.89
CA ALA A 114 -6.24 11.57 -16.72
C ALA A 114 -5.34 11.60 -17.96
N VAL A 115 -5.48 12.64 -18.81
CA VAL A 115 -4.63 12.93 -19.97
C VAL A 115 -4.18 14.38 -19.94
#